data_AF-A0A832HL10-F1
#
_entry.id   AF-A0A832HL10-F1
#
_cell.length_a   1.000
_cell.length_b   1.000
_cell.length_c   1.000
_cell.angle_alpha   90.00
_cell.angle_beta   90.00
_cell.angle_gamma   90.00
#
_symmetry.space_group_name_H-M   'P 1'
#
loop_
_entity.id
_entity.type
_entity.pdbx_description
1 polymer ?
#
loop_
_entity_poly.entity_id
_entity_poly.type
_entity_poly.pdbx_seq_one_letter_code
_entity_poly.pdbx_strand_id
1 'polypeptide(L)'
;MHIKSNRQSHNSTAILACCLMIVCSQMSGHVQAGQTQSPDARIDAVFLAQTHVMKPDQPYFRLTGNRETLLKVHVISPTGGPAPEVVAHIMSGGETNTLKLKGPATLPRSLPSEPGVVQHRYEDSFTAMIPARLVRKGMVVEVRAGASVVRHDIKVGAPTVVQMKMFDVHYFGRGTNDYPPNFFKELEAKWPVAGLVIERVRGINFPELVVPARGGLPAARVSSPQEYQKKTGAKFDGEQAAALQWVWALSRAGGNRDVAMCYINILGVPAGGQAGGFNGVGGLNPGIMHHELGHALGLPHIGEEKTYPYRGEMYGIQPPKVFNSVHVGPTWAFDLPSRTFIPPTVQRSSARWLAGTYKADPMQGGGSGDQEEPFLLRHFSDYNVYRIQQFLERRVAIPREGNYYKWDDTTGDYTRKVESDGVNYPIACDLPVISVMAAMATADADVNMVYPPIGPYRGNLIRTFDPRQTTDRELAQKIFSPKGGCDFTLKIAQGGKERFYLLPASEARETDPSKPGSVVTAAVNLRAEDGSVTSVELLYTPKADQVGLSSAPKVLARWPKK
;
A
#
# COMPACT_ATOMS: atom_id res chain seq x y z
N MET A 1 -53.46 -29.72 -5.75
CA MET A 1 -53.06 -29.61 -7.18
C MET A 1 -51.60 -30.06 -7.27
N HIS A 2 -51.23 -31.32 -7.56
CA HIS A 2 -51.51 -32.15 -8.75
C HIS A 2 -51.40 -31.30 -10.02
N ILE A 3 -50.32 -31.42 -10.80
CA ILE A 3 -50.02 -32.44 -11.86
C ILE A 3 -48.47 -32.38 -12.08
N LYS A 4 -47.61 -33.40 -12.01
CA LYS A 4 -47.38 -34.72 -12.67
C LYS A 4 -47.05 -34.71 -14.18
N SER A 5 -45.96 -35.44 -14.48
CA SER A 5 -45.61 -36.16 -15.73
C SER A 5 -44.74 -35.41 -16.77
N ASN A 6 -43.82 -36.03 -17.52
CA ASN A 6 -43.30 -37.40 -17.54
C ASN A 6 -42.02 -37.48 -18.41
N ARG A 7 -41.12 -38.40 -18.02
CA ARG A 7 -40.23 -39.30 -18.80
C ARG A 7 -39.94 -39.02 -20.29
N GLN A 8 -38.67 -39.24 -20.67
CA GLN A 8 -38.27 -40.48 -21.37
C GLN A 8 -36.76 -40.75 -21.36
N SER A 9 -36.44 -42.00 -21.07
CA SER A 9 -35.14 -42.68 -21.10
C SER A 9 -35.06 -43.54 -22.36
N HIS A 10 -33.90 -43.58 -23.04
CA HIS A 10 -33.55 -44.71 -23.90
C HIS A 10 -32.10 -45.15 -23.66
N ASN A 11 -31.98 -46.35 -23.09
CA ASN A 11 -30.82 -47.22 -23.22
C ASN A 11 -30.76 -47.74 -24.66
N SER A 12 -29.56 -47.92 -25.21
CA SER A 12 -29.29 -48.97 -26.19
C SER A 12 -27.84 -49.41 -26.09
N THR A 13 -27.70 -50.58 -25.48
CA THR A 13 -26.54 -51.46 -25.47
C THR A 13 -26.37 -52.04 -26.87
N ALA A 14 -25.18 -51.95 -27.45
CA ALA A 14 -24.79 -52.75 -28.62
C ALA A 14 -23.49 -53.49 -28.29
N ILE A 15 -23.66 -54.79 -28.08
CA ILE A 15 -22.61 -55.81 -28.00
C ILE A 15 -22.17 -56.11 -29.43
N LEU A 16 -20.87 -56.00 -29.73
CA LEU A 16 -20.29 -56.69 -30.87
C LEU A 16 -18.96 -57.30 -30.45
N ALA A 17 -18.99 -58.62 -30.26
CA ALA A 17 -17.83 -59.47 -30.21
C ALA A 17 -17.56 -59.98 -31.62
N CYS A 18 -16.34 -59.87 -32.13
CA CYS A 18 -15.68 -60.94 -32.88
C CYS A 18 -14.22 -60.62 -33.25
N CYS A 19 -13.45 -61.70 -33.21
CA CYS A 19 -12.20 -61.96 -33.93
C CYS A 19 -10.90 -61.37 -33.37
N LEU A 20 -10.41 -62.13 -32.39
CA LEU A 20 -9.01 -62.45 -32.16
C LEU A 20 -8.26 -62.74 -33.48
N MET A 21 -7.30 -61.89 -33.86
CA MET A 21 -6.18 -62.29 -34.72
C MET A 21 -4.88 -61.95 -34.00
N ILE A 22 -4.19 -63.00 -33.59
CA ILE A 22 -2.83 -63.00 -33.08
C ILE A 22 -1.92 -62.78 -34.28
N VAL A 23 -1.31 -61.59 -34.39
CA VAL A 23 -0.15 -61.37 -35.26
C VAL A 23 1.05 -61.13 -34.36
N CYS A 24 1.89 -62.15 -34.25
CA CYS A 24 3.22 -62.06 -33.69
C CYS A 24 4.08 -61.21 -34.65
N SER A 25 4.46 -60.02 -34.22
CA SER A 25 5.47 -59.21 -34.89
C SER A 25 6.44 -58.69 -33.83
N GLN A 26 7.51 -59.44 -33.60
CA GLN A 26 8.75 -58.89 -33.08
C GLN A 26 9.29 -57.91 -34.13
N MET A 27 9.37 -56.62 -33.81
CA MET A 27 10.42 -55.73 -34.33
C MET A 27 10.69 -54.59 -33.34
N SER A 28 11.90 -54.65 -32.78
CA SER A 28 12.84 -53.55 -32.64
C SER A 28 12.37 -52.30 -31.90
N GLY A 29 12.92 -52.13 -30.69
CA GLY A 29 12.89 -50.88 -29.96
C GLY A 29 13.39 -49.72 -30.81
N HIS A 30 12.50 -48.78 -31.10
CA HIS A 30 12.90 -47.41 -31.39
C HIS A 30 13.29 -46.76 -30.07
N VAL A 31 14.59 -46.80 -29.77
CA VAL A 31 15.25 -45.76 -29.01
C VAL A 31 14.85 -44.44 -29.66
N GLN A 32 14.12 -43.58 -28.94
CA GLN A 32 13.95 -42.19 -29.31
C GLN A 32 15.36 -41.61 -29.53
N ALA A 33 15.68 -41.33 -30.79
CA ALA A 33 16.90 -40.62 -31.15
C ALA A 33 16.95 -39.35 -30.30
N GLY A 34 17.96 -39.26 -29.42
CA GLY A 34 18.17 -38.09 -28.60
C GLY A 34 18.22 -36.87 -29.51
N GLN A 35 17.35 -35.89 -29.27
CA GLN A 35 17.49 -34.59 -29.91
C GLN A 35 18.92 -34.12 -29.63
N THR A 36 19.72 -34.00 -30.68
CA THR A 36 21.08 -33.48 -30.62
C THR A 36 20.99 -32.05 -30.11
N GLN A 37 21.19 -31.88 -28.79
CA GLN A 37 21.21 -30.58 -28.15
C GLN A 37 22.27 -29.71 -28.81
N SER A 38 22.00 -28.41 -28.99
CA SER A 38 23.01 -27.47 -29.47
C SER A 38 24.24 -27.49 -28.54
N PRO A 39 25.41 -27.96 -29.00
CA PRO A 39 26.62 -28.01 -28.15
C PRO A 39 27.16 -26.62 -27.83
N ASP A 40 26.72 -25.59 -28.57
CA ASP A 40 27.09 -24.18 -28.40
C ASP A 40 26.03 -23.36 -27.65
N ALA A 41 25.02 -24.01 -27.05
CA ALA A 41 24.03 -23.34 -26.22
C ALA A 41 24.67 -22.73 -24.97
N ARG A 42 24.38 -21.46 -24.69
CA ARG A 42 24.85 -20.76 -23.49
C ARG A 42 23.77 -19.88 -22.87
N ILE A 43 23.82 -19.76 -21.55
CA ILE A 43 23.02 -18.79 -20.79
C ILE A 43 23.64 -17.41 -21.00
N ASP A 44 22.89 -16.49 -21.60
CA ASP A 44 23.33 -15.11 -21.86
C ASP A 44 22.94 -14.18 -20.70
N ALA A 45 21.72 -14.32 -20.18
CA ALA A 45 21.22 -13.50 -19.10
C ALA A 45 20.16 -14.23 -18.27
N VAL A 46 20.14 -13.94 -16.97
CA VAL A 46 19.11 -14.36 -16.03
C VAL A 46 18.42 -13.11 -15.47
N PHE A 47 17.10 -13.07 -15.59
CA PHE A 47 16.26 -12.01 -15.05
C PHE A 47 15.28 -12.60 -14.04
N LEU A 48 14.96 -11.81 -13.02
CA LEU A 48 13.87 -12.08 -12.10
C LEU A 48 12.89 -10.90 -12.10
N ALA A 49 11.60 -11.17 -11.90
CA ALA A 49 10.60 -10.11 -11.87
C ALA A 49 9.48 -10.33 -10.84
N GLN A 50 9.19 -9.24 -10.11
CA GLN A 50 8.02 -9.08 -9.24
C GLN A 50 7.28 -7.79 -9.59
N THR A 51 8.00 -6.67 -9.57
CA THR A 51 7.53 -5.34 -10.00
C THR A 51 8.26 -4.83 -11.24
N HIS A 52 9.50 -5.27 -11.44
CA HIS A 52 10.38 -4.93 -12.55
C HIS A 52 11.18 -6.14 -12.98
N VAL A 53 11.55 -6.21 -14.27
CA VAL A 53 12.38 -7.28 -14.83
C VAL A 53 13.84 -6.87 -14.75
N MET A 54 14.61 -7.55 -13.90
CA MET A 54 15.97 -7.12 -13.56
C MET A 54 16.95 -8.29 -13.46
N LYS A 55 18.23 -8.03 -13.78
CA LYS A 55 19.32 -8.97 -13.51
C LYS A 55 19.70 -8.92 -12.01
N PRO A 56 20.14 -10.02 -11.38
CA PRO A 56 20.45 -10.05 -9.94
C PRO A 56 21.54 -9.05 -9.47
N ASP A 57 22.43 -8.64 -10.37
CA ASP A 57 23.56 -7.76 -10.12
C ASP A 57 23.24 -6.26 -10.29
N GLN A 58 22.03 -5.91 -10.78
CA GLN A 58 21.64 -4.53 -10.97
C GLN A 58 21.50 -3.76 -9.63
N PRO A 59 21.80 -2.44 -9.60
CA PRO A 59 21.89 -1.67 -8.36
C PRO A 59 20.64 -1.69 -7.48
N TYR A 60 19.45 -1.70 -8.08
CA TYR A 60 18.15 -1.64 -7.38
C TYR A 60 17.46 -3.00 -7.30
N PHE A 61 18.15 -4.07 -7.69
CA PHE A 61 17.60 -5.41 -7.60
C PHE A 61 17.45 -5.87 -6.15
N ARG A 62 16.20 -6.13 -5.75
CA ARG A 62 15.83 -6.83 -4.52
C ARG A 62 14.43 -7.40 -4.71
N LEU A 63 14.24 -8.66 -4.31
CA LEU A 63 12.91 -9.26 -4.27
C LEU A 63 12.25 -9.00 -2.92
N THR A 64 10.93 -8.84 -2.91
CA THR A 64 10.10 -8.96 -1.72
C THR A 64 9.98 -10.44 -1.34
N GLY A 65 10.20 -10.75 -0.06
CA GLY A 65 10.07 -12.11 0.46
C GLY A 65 8.63 -12.63 0.36
N ASN A 66 8.47 -13.95 0.30
CA ASN A 66 7.17 -14.63 0.23
C ASN A 66 6.22 -14.09 -0.85
N ARG A 67 6.77 -13.73 -2.02
CA ARG A 67 6.01 -13.27 -3.18
C ARG A 67 6.50 -14.02 -4.42
N GLU A 68 5.55 -14.51 -5.22
CA GLU A 68 5.88 -15.21 -6.48
C GLU A 68 6.77 -14.34 -7.37
N THR A 69 7.71 -15.00 -8.06
CA THR A 69 8.70 -14.31 -8.88
C THR A 69 8.80 -15.00 -10.24
N LEU A 70 8.73 -14.23 -11.32
CA LEU A 70 9.08 -14.74 -12.64
C LEU A 70 10.59 -14.95 -12.70
N LEU A 71 11.02 -16.14 -13.13
CA LEU A 71 12.37 -16.40 -13.63
C LEU A 71 12.32 -16.37 -15.15
N LYS A 72 13.15 -15.54 -15.78
CA LYS A 72 13.31 -15.45 -17.25
C LYS A 72 14.78 -15.59 -17.60
N VAL A 73 15.09 -16.48 -18.54
CA VAL A 73 16.47 -16.82 -18.92
C VAL A 73 16.60 -16.67 -20.43
N HIS A 74 17.56 -15.87 -20.86
CA HIS A 74 18.00 -15.81 -22.24
C HIS A 74 19.01 -16.93 -22.45
N VAL A 75 18.68 -17.86 -23.34
CA VAL A 75 19.61 -18.91 -23.80
C VAL A 75 19.79 -18.71 -25.30
N ILE A 76 21.03 -18.64 -25.75
CA ILE A 76 21.38 -18.38 -27.14
C ILE A 76 22.31 -19.47 -27.67
N SER A 77 22.34 -19.62 -28.99
CA SER A 77 23.27 -20.49 -29.72
C SER A 77 23.72 -19.74 -30.96
N PRO A 78 25.02 -19.44 -31.14
CA PRO A 78 25.52 -18.75 -32.34
C PRO A 78 25.06 -19.38 -33.66
N THR A 79 24.91 -20.71 -33.68
CA THR A 79 24.41 -21.45 -34.84
C THR A 79 22.89 -21.41 -34.99
N GLY A 80 22.15 -21.13 -33.92
CA GLY A 80 20.69 -21.09 -33.90
C GLY A 80 20.06 -22.48 -33.90
N GLY A 81 20.71 -23.44 -33.22
CA GLY A 81 20.26 -24.83 -33.19
C GLY A 81 19.13 -25.11 -32.18
N PRO A 82 18.72 -26.39 -32.02
CA PRO A 82 17.64 -26.79 -31.11
C PRO A 82 17.96 -26.46 -29.65
N ALA A 83 16.92 -26.04 -28.92
CA ALA A 83 17.03 -25.74 -27.51
C ALA A 83 17.32 -26.99 -26.67
N PRO A 84 18.29 -26.93 -25.73
CA PRO A 84 18.42 -27.96 -24.71
C PRO A 84 17.28 -27.87 -23.69
N GLU A 85 17.15 -28.87 -22.83
CA GLU A 85 16.34 -28.70 -21.61
C GLU A 85 16.97 -27.60 -20.75
N VAL A 86 16.14 -26.69 -20.25
CA VAL A 86 16.54 -25.63 -19.33
C VAL A 86 15.87 -25.85 -17.98
N VAL A 87 16.69 -26.02 -16.94
CA VAL A 87 16.23 -26.26 -15.57
C VAL A 87 16.83 -25.23 -14.62
N ALA A 88 16.07 -24.87 -13.60
CA ALA A 88 16.56 -24.05 -12.50
C ALA A 88 16.44 -24.80 -11.18
N HIS A 89 17.52 -24.78 -10.40
CA HIS A 89 17.54 -25.25 -9.01
C HIS A 89 17.43 -24.04 -8.09
N ILE A 90 16.33 -23.98 -7.35
CA ILE A 90 16.05 -22.95 -6.35
C ILE A 90 16.44 -23.51 -4.99
N MET A 91 17.54 -23.03 -4.43
CA MET A 91 18.01 -23.41 -3.11
C MET A 91 17.56 -22.35 -2.10
N SER A 92 16.78 -22.75 -1.09
CA SER A 92 16.22 -21.81 -0.09
C SER A 92 15.84 -22.56 1.18
N GLY A 93 16.24 -22.04 2.35
CA GLY A 93 15.89 -22.65 3.64
C GLY A 93 16.39 -24.10 3.84
N GLY A 94 17.48 -24.48 3.17
CA GLY A 94 18.01 -25.85 3.18
C GLY A 94 17.33 -26.81 2.18
N GLU A 95 16.32 -26.36 1.45
CA GLU A 95 15.65 -27.14 0.41
C GLU A 95 16.16 -26.79 -0.99
N THR A 96 16.24 -27.77 -1.89
CA THR A 96 16.50 -27.57 -3.32
C THR A 96 15.27 -27.97 -4.11
N ASN A 97 14.70 -27.02 -4.86
CA ASN A 97 13.53 -27.23 -5.70
C ASN A 97 13.93 -27.09 -7.17
N THR A 98 13.58 -28.08 -8.00
CA THR A 98 13.88 -28.04 -9.44
C THR A 98 12.67 -27.54 -10.23
N LEU A 99 12.86 -26.49 -11.03
CA LEU A 99 11.87 -25.93 -11.94
C LEU A 99 12.31 -26.22 -13.38
N LYS A 100 11.43 -26.82 -14.17
CA LYS A 100 11.61 -26.91 -15.63
C LYS A 100 11.12 -25.62 -16.26
N LEU A 101 11.94 -24.98 -17.08
CA LEU A 101 11.57 -23.75 -17.77
C LEU A 101 10.95 -24.05 -19.13
N LYS A 102 9.97 -23.25 -19.53
CA LYS A 102 9.34 -23.32 -20.85
C LYS A 102 9.90 -22.20 -21.73
N GLY A 103 10.28 -22.52 -22.96
CA GLY A 103 10.85 -21.55 -23.90
C GLY A 103 10.79 -22.03 -25.35
N PRO A 104 11.47 -21.33 -26.27
CA PRO A 104 11.44 -21.66 -27.70
C PRO A 104 12.10 -23.01 -27.99
N ALA A 105 11.62 -23.70 -29.03
CA ALA A 105 12.19 -24.96 -29.49
C ALA A 105 13.56 -24.78 -30.20
N THR A 106 13.81 -23.58 -30.73
CA THR A 106 15.05 -23.21 -31.43
C THR A 106 15.64 -21.98 -30.75
N LEU A 107 16.94 -22.02 -30.47
CA LEU A 107 17.60 -20.91 -29.78
C LEU A 107 17.85 -19.72 -30.72
N PRO A 108 17.62 -18.48 -30.25
CA PRO A 108 18.07 -17.30 -30.97
C PRO A 108 19.60 -17.23 -31.04
N ARG A 109 20.12 -16.61 -32.09
CA ARG A 109 21.58 -16.41 -32.28
C ARG A 109 22.17 -15.40 -31.32
N SER A 110 21.39 -14.38 -31.01
CA SER A 110 21.69 -13.33 -30.05
C SER A 110 20.39 -12.73 -29.53
N LEU A 111 20.44 -12.17 -28.32
CA LEU A 111 19.36 -11.40 -27.72
C LEU A 111 19.97 -10.21 -26.98
N PRO A 112 19.46 -8.98 -27.17
CA PRO A 112 19.84 -7.87 -26.32
C PRO A 112 19.44 -8.15 -24.87
N SER A 113 20.35 -7.92 -23.93
CA SER A 113 20.09 -8.08 -22.50
C SER A 113 20.35 -6.81 -21.67
N GLU A 114 20.81 -5.74 -22.33
CA GLU A 114 21.16 -4.48 -21.69
C GLU A 114 19.96 -3.51 -21.59
N PRO A 115 19.90 -2.67 -20.55
CA PRO A 115 18.86 -1.65 -20.40
C PRO A 115 18.76 -0.72 -21.63
N GLY A 116 17.55 -0.25 -21.92
CA GLY A 116 17.27 0.63 -23.06
C GLY A 116 17.19 -0.08 -24.42
N VAL A 117 17.76 -1.29 -24.55
CA VAL A 117 17.72 -2.08 -25.81
C VAL A 117 17.00 -3.42 -25.66
N VAL A 118 16.98 -4.01 -24.46
CA VAL A 118 16.25 -5.26 -24.20
C VAL A 118 14.75 -5.10 -24.43
N GLN A 119 14.16 -6.08 -25.12
CA GLN A 119 12.73 -6.20 -25.36
C GLN A 119 12.25 -7.48 -24.68
N HIS A 120 11.56 -7.36 -23.55
CA HIS A 120 11.14 -8.53 -22.79
C HIS A 120 9.92 -9.20 -23.44
N ARG A 121 10.10 -10.46 -23.85
CA ARG A 121 9.10 -11.33 -24.48
C ARG A 121 9.18 -12.74 -23.92
N TYR A 122 8.10 -13.51 -24.03
CA TYR A 122 8.09 -14.91 -23.61
C TYR A 122 8.61 -15.83 -24.72
N GLU A 123 8.39 -15.46 -25.97
CA GLU A 123 8.60 -16.30 -27.15
C GLU A 123 10.08 -16.57 -27.45
N ASP A 124 10.97 -15.70 -26.99
CA ASP A 124 12.41 -15.78 -27.22
C ASP A 124 13.20 -16.26 -26.00
N SER A 125 12.52 -16.65 -24.92
CA SER A 125 13.15 -16.87 -23.62
C SER A 125 12.57 -18.06 -22.87
N PHE A 126 13.37 -18.60 -21.95
CA PHE A 126 12.96 -19.66 -21.04
C PHE A 126 12.39 -19.05 -19.77
N THR A 127 11.19 -19.47 -19.36
CA THR A 127 10.52 -18.90 -18.19
C THR A 127 9.91 -19.95 -17.26
N ALA A 128 9.86 -19.62 -15.98
CA ALA A 128 9.12 -20.35 -14.95
C ALA A 128 8.71 -19.39 -13.82
N MET A 129 7.65 -19.73 -13.09
CA MET A 129 7.31 -19.02 -11.85
C MET A 129 7.97 -19.72 -10.67
N ILE A 130 8.73 -18.97 -9.88
CA ILE A 130 9.25 -19.39 -8.57
C ILE A 130 8.12 -19.19 -7.55
N PRO A 131 7.64 -20.26 -6.89
CA PRO A 131 6.61 -20.14 -5.86
C PRO A 131 7.01 -19.19 -4.73
N ALA A 132 6.06 -18.39 -4.25
CA ALA A 132 6.26 -17.42 -3.16
C ALA A 132 7.02 -17.99 -1.96
N ARG A 133 6.64 -19.20 -1.51
CA ARG A 133 7.26 -19.86 -0.36
C ARG A 133 8.77 -20.08 -0.48
N LEU A 134 9.33 -20.13 -1.70
CA LEU A 134 10.76 -20.32 -1.92
C LEU A 134 11.54 -19.00 -1.93
N VAL A 135 10.85 -17.87 -2.15
CA VAL A 135 11.46 -16.54 -2.18
C VAL A 135 11.69 -16.06 -0.76
N ARG A 136 12.84 -16.42 -0.20
CA ARG A 136 13.25 -16.09 1.16
C ARG A 136 14.71 -15.66 1.18
N LYS A 137 15.13 -15.03 2.28
CA LYS A 137 16.53 -14.65 2.45
C LYS A 137 17.45 -15.87 2.34
N GLY A 138 18.59 -15.68 1.67
CA GLY A 138 19.55 -16.75 1.39
C GLY A 138 19.16 -17.62 0.18
N MET A 139 18.11 -17.23 -0.56
CA MET A 139 17.75 -17.91 -1.80
C MET A 139 18.88 -17.82 -2.82
N VAL A 140 19.19 -18.95 -3.45
CA VAL A 140 20.13 -19.05 -4.57
C VAL A 140 19.41 -19.65 -5.77
N VAL A 141 19.65 -19.09 -6.95
CA VAL A 141 19.12 -19.59 -8.22
C VAL A 141 20.29 -20.08 -9.07
N GLU A 142 20.31 -21.37 -9.37
CA GLU A 142 21.22 -21.97 -10.33
C GLU A 142 20.45 -22.42 -11.57
N VAL A 143 20.83 -21.92 -12.74
CA VAL A 143 20.22 -22.26 -14.02
C VAL A 143 21.18 -23.13 -14.83
N ARG A 144 20.65 -24.17 -15.46
CA ARG A 144 21.39 -25.07 -16.34
C ARG A 144 20.70 -25.14 -17.71
N ALA A 145 21.49 -25.01 -18.77
CA ALA A 145 21.06 -25.16 -20.17
C ALA A 145 22.16 -25.90 -20.94
N GLY A 146 21.98 -27.19 -21.17
CA GLY A 146 23.05 -28.05 -21.69
C GLY A 146 24.26 -28.06 -20.74
N ALA A 147 25.46 -27.74 -21.25
CA ALA A 147 26.68 -27.62 -20.45
C ALA A 147 26.83 -26.27 -19.73
N SER A 148 26.01 -25.26 -20.06
CA SER A 148 26.09 -23.94 -19.46
C SER A 148 25.39 -23.91 -18.10
N VAL A 149 26.08 -23.41 -17.07
CA VAL A 149 25.56 -23.26 -15.71
C VAL A 149 25.87 -21.86 -15.19
N VAL A 150 24.86 -21.19 -14.65
CA VAL A 150 25.01 -19.88 -14.00
C VAL A 150 24.33 -19.93 -12.63
N ARG A 151 24.96 -19.32 -11.63
CA ARG A 151 24.50 -19.30 -10.24
C ARG A 151 24.45 -17.86 -9.71
N HIS A 152 23.35 -17.49 -9.06
CA HIS A 152 23.17 -16.18 -8.46
C HIS A 152 22.64 -16.27 -7.03
N ASP A 153 23.33 -15.61 -6.10
CA ASP A 153 22.79 -15.30 -4.77
C ASP A 153 21.77 -14.18 -4.89
N ILE A 154 20.54 -14.44 -4.46
CA ILE A 154 19.43 -13.52 -4.68
C ILE A 154 19.20 -12.66 -3.44
N LYS A 155 19.23 -11.34 -3.64
CA LYS A 155 18.85 -10.35 -2.63
C LYS A 155 17.35 -10.43 -2.39
N VAL A 156 16.94 -10.97 -1.25
CA VAL A 156 15.53 -11.06 -0.84
C VAL A 156 15.33 -10.30 0.47
N GLY A 157 14.33 -9.44 0.50
CA GLY A 157 13.93 -8.62 1.63
C GLY A 157 12.73 -9.17 2.40
N ALA A 158 12.10 -8.31 3.20
CA ALA A 158 11.03 -8.73 4.09
C ALA A 158 9.76 -9.15 3.33
N PRO A 159 9.02 -10.15 3.83
CA PRO A 159 7.69 -10.49 3.33
C PRO A 159 6.61 -9.53 3.90
N THR A 160 6.81 -8.22 3.73
CA THR A 160 5.96 -7.20 4.37
C THR A 160 4.54 -7.24 3.83
N VAL A 161 3.57 -7.45 4.71
CA VAL A 161 2.15 -7.20 4.44
C VAL A 161 1.79 -5.82 4.97
N VAL A 162 1.30 -4.94 4.11
CA VAL A 162 0.86 -3.60 4.50
C VAL A 162 -0.63 -3.64 4.86
N GLN A 163 -0.94 -3.22 6.08
CA GLN A 163 -2.31 -2.94 6.51
C GLN A 163 -2.63 -1.49 6.18
N MET A 164 -3.75 -1.21 5.53
CA MET A 164 -4.21 0.14 5.26
C MET A 164 -5.67 0.31 5.65
N LYS A 165 -5.93 1.26 6.55
CA LYS A 165 -7.27 1.71 6.92
C LYS A 165 -7.59 2.97 6.13
N MET A 166 -8.71 2.95 5.43
CA MET A 166 -9.19 4.08 4.63
C MET A 166 -10.55 4.54 5.15
N PHE A 167 -10.75 5.85 5.19
CA PHE A 167 -12.02 6.46 5.61
C PHE A 167 -12.58 7.27 4.44
N ASP A 168 -13.76 6.91 3.96
CA ASP A 168 -14.46 7.64 2.90
C ASP A 168 -15.34 8.71 3.54
N VAL A 169 -14.85 9.95 3.57
CA VAL A 169 -15.50 11.07 4.28
C VAL A 169 -16.22 11.98 3.29
N HIS A 170 -17.54 12.07 3.45
CA HIS A 170 -18.43 12.93 2.68
C HIS A 170 -18.48 14.32 3.32
N TYR A 171 -17.82 15.28 2.68
CA TYR A 171 -17.85 16.67 3.10
C TYR A 171 -19.24 17.23 2.83
N PHE A 172 -19.85 17.79 3.88
CA PHE A 172 -21.18 18.40 3.83
C PHE A 172 -22.26 17.41 3.34
N GLY A 173 -22.05 16.11 3.55
CA GLY A 173 -22.93 15.04 3.11
C GLY A 173 -23.01 14.83 1.60
N ARG A 174 -21.99 15.23 0.84
CA ARG A 174 -21.98 15.15 -0.63
C ARG A 174 -21.02 14.09 -1.18
N GLY A 175 -21.27 13.69 -2.43
CA GLY A 175 -20.43 12.80 -3.22
C GLY A 175 -20.81 11.32 -3.12
N THR A 176 -20.70 10.59 -4.22
CA THR A 176 -21.04 9.16 -4.33
C THR A 176 -20.02 8.36 -5.16
N ASN A 177 -18.91 8.99 -5.53
CA ASN A 177 -17.89 8.40 -6.40
C ASN A 177 -17.20 7.21 -5.71
N ASP A 178 -16.60 6.34 -6.51
CA ASP A 178 -15.78 5.22 -6.03
C ASP A 178 -14.60 4.95 -6.98
N TYR A 179 -13.64 4.15 -6.52
CA TYR A 179 -12.52 3.72 -7.35
C TYR A 179 -13.02 2.75 -8.43
N PRO A 180 -12.44 2.78 -9.64
CA PRO A 180 -12.80 1.82 -10.67
C PRO A 180 -12.46 0.38 -10.22
N PRO A 181 -13.13 -0.64 -10.79
CA PRO A 181 -12.80 -2.04 -10.54
C PRO A 181 -11.30 -2.33 -10.74
N ASN A 182 -10.77 -3.30 -10.00
CA ASN A 182 -9.37 -3.73 -10.03
C ASN A 182 -8.32 -2.71 -9.57
N PHE A 183 -8.69 -1.46 -9.26
CA PHE A 183 -7.74 -0.43 -8.82
C PHE A 183 -6.83 -0.90 -7.67
N PHE A 184 -7.40 -1.45 -6.60
CA PHE A 184 -6.60 -1.90 -5.45
C PHE A 184 -5.71 -3.12 -5.74
N LYS A 185 -6.15 -4.00 -6.64
CA LYS A 185 -5.36 -5.14 -7.09
C LYS A 185 -4.14 -4.68 -7.90
N GLU A 186 -4.34 -3.68 -8.76
CA GLU A 186 -3.25 -3.06 -9.51
C GLU A 186 -2.31 -2.26 -8.59
N LEU A 187 -2.84 -1.57 -7.59
CA LEU A 187 -2.04 -0.85 -6.58
C LEU A 187 -1.10 -1.81 -5.84
N GLU A 188 -1.62 -2.94 -5.35
CA GLU A 188 -0.84 -3.99 -4.68
C GLU A 188 0.25 -4.55 -5.61
N ALA A 189 -0.09 -4.81 -6.87
CA ALA A 189 0.86 -5.35 -7.86
C ALA A 189 2.07 -4.44 -8.08
N LYS A 190 1.88 -3.12 -8.01
CA LYS A 190 2.94 -2.12 -8.26
C LYS A 190 3.82 -1.82 -7.05
N TRP A 191 3.46 -2.27 -5.86
CA TRP A 191 4.23 -2.05 -4.63
C TRP A 191 5.12 -3.25 -4.32
N PRO A 192 6.27 -3.08 -3.67
CA PRO A 192 7.14 -4.19 -3.25
C PRO A 192 6.67 -4.82 -1.93
N VAL A 193 5.41 -5.25 -1.87
CA VAL A 193 4.77 -5.90 -0.70
C VAL A 193 4.48 -7.38 -0.95
N ALA A 194 4.47 -8.19 0.10
CA ALA A 194 3.99 -9.58 0.03
C ALA A 194 2.47 -9.63 0.02
N GLY A 195 1.81 -8.59 0.54
CA GLY A 195 0.37 -8.40 0.45
C GLY A 195 -0.06 -7.00 0.84
N LEU A 196 -1.23 -6.59 0.37
CA LEU A 196 -1.88 -5.33 0.75
C LEU A 196 -3.30 -5.60 1.27
N VAL A 197 -3.52 -5.34 2.56
CA VAL A 197 -4.83 -5.51 3.19
C VAL A 197 -5.47 -4.14 3.35
N ILE A 198 -6.58 -3.92 2.66
CA ILE A 198 -7.30 -2.64 2.66
C ILE A 198 -8.65 -2.84 3.34
N GLU A 199 -8.89 -2.04 4.37
CA GLU A 199 -10.23 -1.86 4.91
C GLU A 199 -10.70 -0.44 4.64
N ARG A 200 -11.90 -0.33 4.07
CA ARG A 200 -12.55 0.95 3.83
C ARG A 200 -13.74 1.10 4.77
N VAL A 201 -13.67 2.09 5.64
CA VAL A 201 -14.82 2.57 6.42
C VAL A 201 -15.56 3.58 5.57
N ARG A 202 -16.73 3.18 5.06
CA ARG A 202 -17.50 3.94 4.07
C ARG A 202 -18.65 4.71 4.71
N GLY A 203 -19.16 5.71 3.99
CA GLY A 203 -20.38 6.42 4.37
C GLY A 203 -20.22 7.35 5.57
N ILE A 204 -19.01 7.84 5.83
CA ILE A 204 -18.76 8.77 6.94
C ILE A 204 -19.25 10.14 6.52
N ASN A 205 -20.38 10.55 7.06
CA ASN A 205 -21.01 11.82 6.71
C ASN A 205 -20.68 12.89 7.75
N PHE A 206 -19.95 13.92 7.32
CA PHE A 206 -19.71 15.12 8.11
C PHE A 206 -20.51 16.29 7.53
N PRO A 207 -21.69 16.61 8.10
CA PRO A 207 -22.52 17.74 7.64
C PRO A 207 -21.85 19.09 7.91
N GLU A 208 -20.94 19.12 8.88
CA GLU A 208 -20.08 20.25 9.20
C GLU A 208 -18.67 19.75 9.42
N LEU A 209 -17.69 20.63 9.27
CA LEU A 209 -16.29 20.35 9.55
C LEU A 209 -15.60 21.60 10.08
N VAL A 210 -14.44 21.39 10.70
CA VAL A 210 -13.54 22.46 11.11
C VAL A 210 -12.35 22.50 10.15
N VAL A 211 -12.21 23.61 9.45
CA VAL A 211 -11.00 23.94 8.68
C VAL A 211 -10.03 24.65 9.61
N PRO A 212 -8.80 24.17 9.80
CA PRO A 212 -7.82 24.87 10.62
C PRO A 212 -7.33 26.15 9.94
N ALA A 213 -6.72 27.03 10.74
CA ALA A 213 -6.11 28.27 10.26
C ALA A 213 -5.01 28.01 9.23
N ARG A 214 -4.98 28.80 8.16
CA ARG A 214 -4.05 28.61 7.04
C ARG A 214 -3.93 29.87 6.18
N GLY A 215 -2.74 30.12 5.62
CA GLY A 215 -2.56 31.22 4.67
C GLY A 215 -2.98 32.59 5.20
N GLY A 216 -2.90 32.82 6.52
CA GLY A 216 -3.39 34.04 7.18
C GLY A 216 -4.89 34.07 7.45
N LEU A 217 -5.65 33.03 7.07
CA LEU A 217 -7.07 32.89 7.36
C LEU A 217 -7.29 32.23 8.73
N PRO A 218 -8.32 32.66 9.50
CA PRO A 218 -8.67 32.02 10.75
C PRO A 218 -9.19 30.60 10.54
N ALA A 219 -9.09 29.78 11.60
CA ALA A 219 -9.83 28.53 11.63
C ALA A 219 -11.33 28.80 11.52
N ALA A 220 -12.06 27.89 10.88
CA ALA A 220 -13.50 28.07 10.65
C ALA A 220 -14.23 26.73 10.72
N ARG A 221 -15.25 26.66 11.56
CA ARG A 221 -16.28 25.62 11.49
C ARG A 221 -17.30 26.01 10.45
N VAL A 222 -17.59 25.11 9.50
CA VAL A 222 -18.44 25.39 8.34
C VAL A 222 -19.28 24.19 7.97
N SER A 223 -20.47 24.43 7.42
CA SER A 223 -21.40 23.46 6.86
C SER A 223 -21.47 23.49 5.33
N SER A 224 -20.75 24.42 4.69
CA SER A 224 -20.67 24.51 3.23
C SER A 224 -19.45 25.33 2.77
N PRO A 225 -19.04 25.18 1.49
CA PRO A 225 -18.05 26.06 0.87
C PRO A 225 -18.46 27.56 0.90
N GLN A 226 -19.75 27.85 0.78
CA GLN A 226 -20.28 29.21 0.81
C GLN A 226 -20.15 29.85 2.19
N GLU A 227 -20.39 29.07 3.25
CA GLU A 227 -20.20 29.55 4.62
C GLU A 227 -18.71 29.81 4.91
N TYR A 228 -17.81 28.95 4.40
CA TYR A 228 -16.37 29.20 4.50
C TYR A 228 -16.00 30.54 3.88
N GLN A 229 -16.41 30.79 2.63
CA GLN A 229 -16.19 32.06 1.95
C GLN A 229 -16.76 33.26 2.71
N LYS A 230 -17.92 33.10 3.36
CA LYS A 230 -18.52 34.16 4.19
C LYS A 230 -17.69 34.44 5.45
N LYS A 231 -17.14 33.41 6.10
CA LYS A 231 -16.38 33.52 7.35
C LYS A 231 -14.95 33.98 7.15
N THR A 232 -14.28 33.54 6.08
CA THR A 232 -12.84 33.78 5.86
C THR A 232 -12.57 34.81 4.78
N GLY A 233 -13.55 35.14 3.93
CA GLY A 233 -13.32 35.98 2.76
C GLY A 233 -12.60 35.26 1.60
N ALA A 234 -12.29 33.96 1.73
CA ALA A 234 -11.59 33.18 0.71
C ALA A 234 -12.44 32.00 0.18
N LYS A 235 -12.17 31.60 -1.08
CA LYS A 235 -12.83 30.41 -1.65
C LYS A 235 -12.46 29.19 -0.83
N PHE A 236 -13.37 28.23 -0.76
CA PHE A 236 -13.10 26.97 -0.07
C PHE A 236 -11.93 26.25 -0.72
N ASP A 237 -10.82 26.19 0.00
CA ASP A 237 -9.61 25.47 -0.36
C ASP A 237 -9.14 24.56 0.80
N GLY A 238 -9.87 24.54 1.92
CA GLY A 238 -9.51 23.92 3.19
C GLY A 238 -9.64 22.40 3.25
N GLU A 239 -9.97 21.74 2.13
CA GLU A 239 -10.33 20.33 2.09
C GLU A 239 -9.23 19.42 2.65
N GLN A 240 -7.99 19.54 2.17
CA GLN A 240 -6.87 18.73 2.62
C GLN A 240 -6.51 19.04 4.07
N ALA A 241 -6.58 20.31 4.47
CA ALA A 241 -6.21 20.75 5.81
C ALA A 241 -7.13 20.12 6.89
N ALA A 242 -8.44 20.09 6.63
CA ALA A 242 -9.40 19.41 7.51
C ALA A 242 -9.14 17.90 7.56
N ALA A 243 -8.96 17.25 6.41
CA ALA A 243 -8.70 15.81 6.34
C ALA A 243 -7.39 15.41 7.04
N LEU A 244 -6.34 16.22 6.92
CA LEU A 244 -5.04 15.93 7.54
C LEU A 244 -5.15 15.87 9.06
N GLN A 245 -5.92 16.78 9.66
CA GLN A 245 -6.17 16.74 11.10
C GLN A 245 -6.88 15.43 11.51
N TRP A 246 -7.84 14.98 10.71
CA TRP A 246 -8.57 13.74 10.98
C TRP A 246 -7.72 12.49 10.80
N VAL A 247 -6.94 12.40 9.71
CA VAL A 247 -6.13 11.21 9.44
C VAL A 247 -5.10 11.02 10.54
N TRP A 248 -4.49 12.09 11.03
CA TRP A 248 -3.55 12.04 12.15
C TRP A 248 -4.24 11.68 13.47
N ALA A 249 -5.42 12.24 13.75
CA ALA A 249 -6.19 11.91 14.95
C ALA A 249 -6.59 10.43 14.98
N LEU A 250 -7.16 9.92 13.89
CA LEU A 250 -7.58 8.52 13.75
C LEU A 250 -6.39 7.56 13.77
N SER A 251 -5.30 7.90 13.07
CA SER A 251 -4.07 7.11 13.07
C SER A 251 -3.45 7.01 14.46
N ARG A 252 -3.40 8.13 15.19
CA ARG A 252 -2.91 8.17 16.58
C ARG A 252 -3.82 7.39 17.53
N ALA A 253 -5.14 7.49 17.39
CA ALA A 253 -6.09 6.76 18.21
C ALA A 253 -5.96 5.22 18.05
N GLY A 254 -5.49 4.76 16.89
CA GLY A 254 -5.17 3.35 16.64
C GLY A 254 -3.73 2.95 16.92
N GLY A 255 -2.82 3.87 17.28
CA GLY A 255 -1.39 3.55 17.39
C GLY A 255 -0.80 3.06 16.06
N ASN A 256 -1.30 3.57 14.93
CA ASN A 256 -1.00 3.02 13.60
C ASN A 256 0.42 3.35 13.10
N ARG A 257 1.17 4.19 13.82
CA ARG A 257 2.46 4.80 13.42
C ARG A 257 3.35 3.90 12.53
N ASP A 258 3.60 2.68 12.99
CA ASP A 258 4.49 1.71 12.35
C ASP A 258 3.76 0.38 12.01
N VAL A 259 2.44 0.29 12.24
CA VAL A 259 1.67 -0.96 12.14
C VAL A 259 0.69 -0.95 10.97
N ALA A 260 0.12 0.21 10.64
CA ALA A 260 -0.84 0.35 9.57
C ALA A 260 -0.78 1.74 8.93
N MET A 261 -1.09 1.80 7.64
CA MET A 261 -1.34 3.07 6.96
C MET A 261 -2.75 3.57 7.26
N CYS A 262 -2.91 4.89 7.29
CA CYS A 262 -4.20 5.56 7.45
C CYS A 262 -4.42 6.52 6.27
N TYR A 263 -5.56 6.42 5.58
CA TYR A 263 -5.88 7.30 4.45
C TYR A 263 -7.29 7.86 4.56
N ILE A 264 -7.49 9.13 4.22
CA ILE A 264 -8.83 9.73 4.10
C ILE A 264 -9.12 10.09 2.66
N ASN A 265 -10.18 9.49 2.12
CA ASN A 265 -10.77 9.93 0.86
C ASN A 265 -11.70 11.11 1.14
N ILE A 266 -11.48 12.21 0.40
CA ILE A 266 -12.30 13.41 0.44
C ILE A 266 -13.35 13.30 -0.65
N LEU A 267 -14.63 13.24 -0.27
CA LEU A 267 -15.78 13.19 -1.18
C LEU A 267 -16.61 14.47 -1.04
N GLY A 268 -17.24 14.89 -2.15
CA GLY A 268 -18.21 15.99 -2.16
C GLY A 268 -17.66 17.36 -2.52
N VAL A 269 -16.34 17.50 -2.60
CA VAL A 269 -15.63 18.72 -3.03
C VAL A 269 -14.45 18.36 -3.94
N PRO A 270 -14.02 19.22 -4.88
CA PRO A 270 -12.73 19.05 -5.55
C PRO A 270 -11.61 19.02 -4.51
N ALA A 271 -10.68 18.08 -4.65
CA ALA A 271 -9.57 17.92 -3.72
C ALA A 271 -8.32 17.42 -4.44
N GLY A 272 -7.17 18.00 -4.09
CA GLY A 272 -5.86 17.44 -4.38
C GLY A 272 -5.55 16.27 -3.44
N GLY A 273 -4.26 16.08 -3.16
CA GLY A 273 -3.79 15.11 -2.19
C GLY A 273 -2.68 15.68 -1.31
N GLN A 274 -2.45 15.05 -0.16
CA GLN A 274 -1.27 15.27 0.66
C GLN A 274 -1.01 14.05 1.54
N ALA A 275 0.24 13.61 1.61
CA ALA A 275 0.59 12.42 2.38
C ALA A 275 2.03 12.43 2.89
N GLY A 276 2.31 11.54 3.84
CA GLY A 276 3.61 11.35 4.45
C GLY A 276 3.57 10.39 5.64
N GLY A 277 4.62 9.58 5.78
CA GLY A 277 4.84 8.77 6.98
C GLY A 277 3.66 7.87 7.37
N PHE A 278 3.21 7.01 6.45
CA PHE A 278 2.05 6.12 6.60
C PHE A 278 0.68 6.80 6.72
N ASN A 279 0.58 8.11 6.53
CA ASN A 279 -0.69 8.81 6.53
C ASN A 279 -0.89 9.54 5.20
N GLY A 280 -2.14 9.68 4.76
CA GLY A 280 -2.45 10.43 3.55
C GLY A 280 -3.90 10.86 3.46
N VAL A 281 -4.13 11.87 2.63
CA VAL A 281 -5.46 12.34 2.29
C VAL A 281 -5.51 12.62 0.79
N GLY A 282 -6.68 12.53 0.20
CA GLY A 282 -6.86 13.01 -1.15
C GLY A 282 -8.26 12.85 -1.69
N GLY A 283 -8.53 13.54 -2.79
CA GLY A 283 -9.73 13.31 -3.58
C GLY A 283 -9.78 11.88 -4.12
N LEU A 284 -10.99 11.37 -4.33
CA LEU A 284 -11.21 10.03 -4.85
C LEU A 284 -10.83 9.95 -6.34
N ASN A 285 -9.53 9.83 -6.61
CA ASN A 285 -8.93 9.72 -7.92
C ASN A 285 -7.75 8.73 -7.87
N PRO A 286 -7.71 7.70 -8.75
CA PRO A 286 -6.63 6.70 -8.75
C PRO A 286 -5.23 7.29 -8.85
N GLY A 287 -5.04 8.29 -9.72
CA GLY A 287 -3.73 8.92 -9.95
C GLY A 287 -3.29 9.81 -8.79
N ILE A 288 -4.23 10.52 -8.14
CA ILE A 288 -3.93 11.27 -6.90
C ILE A 288 -3.54 10.28 -5.81
N MET A 289 -4.37 9.29 -5.51
CA MET A 289 -4.09 8.33 -4.44
C MET A 289 -2.75 7.61 -4.66
N HIS A 290 -2.43 7.18 -5.88
CA HIS A 290 -1.17 6.51 -6.16
C HIS A 290 0.06 7.42 -5.93
N HIS A 291 -0.03 8.70 -6.31
CA HIS A 291 1.02 9.69 -6.03
C HIS A 291 1.17 9.94 -4.53
N GLU A 292 0.06 10.22 -3.83
CA GLU A 292 0.09 10.49 -2.40
C GLU A 292 0.59 9.31 -1.59
N LEU A 293 0.21 8.09 -1.95
CA LEU A 293 0.74 6.93 -1.26
C LEU A 293 2.24 6.73 -1.50
N GLY A 294 2.79 7.21 -2.62
CA GLY A 294 4.25 7.33 -2.79
C GLY A 294 4.89 8.20 -1.69
N HIS A 295 4.29 9.35 -1.37
CA HIS A 295 4.72 10.17 -0.23
C HIS A 295 4.52 9.46 1.12
N ALA A 296 3.38 8.79 1.32
CA ALA A 296 3.14 8.00 2.53
C ALA A 296 4.19 6.90 2.73
N LEU A 297 4.76 6.40 1.64
CA LEU A 297 5.82 5.40 1.57
C LEU A 297 7.24 6.00 1.51
N GLY A 298 7.39 7.29 1.81
CA GLY A 298 8.68 7.95 2.01
C GLY A 298 9.36 8.48 0.74
N LEU A 299 8.64 8.57 -0.38
CA LEU A 299 9.17 9.18 -1.60
C LEU A 299 8.93 10.70 -1.62
N PRO A 300 9.90 11.51 -2.07
CA PRO A 300 9.69 12.93 -2.34
C PRO A 300 9.18 13.15 -3.76
N HIS A 301 8.94 14.41 -4.15
CA HIS A 301 8.87 14.77 -5.58
C HIS A 301 10.25 14.62 -6.20
N ILE A 302 10.42 13.64 -7.09
CA ILE A 302 11.74 13.28 -7.63
C ILE A 302 12.32 14.36 -8.55
N GLY A 303 11.51 15.27 -9.09
CA GLY A 303 12.02 16.38 -9.89
C GLY A 303 12.95 17.27 -9.08
N GLU A 304 12.68 17.46 -7.79
CA GLU A 304 13.50 18.23 -6.86
C GLU A 304 14.70 17.43 -6.29
N GLU A 305 14.67 16.11 -6.45
CA GLU A 305 15.70 15.23 -5.93
C GLU A 305 16.91 15.14 -6.88
N LYS A 306 18.03 15.75 -6.46
CA LYS A 306 19.28 15.75 -7.24
C LYS A 306 19.91 14.36 -7.36
N THR A 307 19.65 13.47 -6.40
CA THR A 307 20.18 12.10 -6.36
C THR A 307 19.38 11.10 -7.17
N TYR A 308 18.24 11.52 -7.76
CA TYR A 308 17.43 10.65 -8.59
C TYR A 308 18.16 10.32 -9.91
N PRO A 309 18.36 9.03 -10.25
CA PRO A 309 19.28 8.63 -11.32
C PRO A 309 18.72 8.80 -12.74
N TYR A 310 17.41 8.92 -12.90
CA TYR A 310 16.76 8.87 -14.21
C TYR A 310 16.29 10.26 -14.65
N ARG A 311 17.15 10.95 -15.39
CA ARG A 311 16.96 12.33 -15.79
C ARG A 311 17.55 12.58 -17.17
N GLY A 312 16.84 13.37 -17.97
CA GLY A 312 17.30 13.74 -19.30
C GLY A 312 17.16 12.59 -20.30
N GLU A 313 17.84 12.73 -21.44
CA GLU A 313 17.90 11.68 -22.45
C GLU A 313 18.78 10.52 -21.95
N MET A 314 18.33 9.29 -22.15
CA MET A 314 19.05 8.09 -21.73
C MET A 314 18.86 6.97 -22.76
N TYR A 315 19.95 6.34 -23.20
CA TYR A 315 19.95 5.32 -24.27
C TYR A 315 19.32 5.78 -25.59
N GLY A 316 19.44 7.08 -25.92
CA GLY A 316 18.82 7.66 -27.11
C GLY A 316 17.30 7.85 -27.00
N ILE A 317 16.72 7.62 -25.82
CA ILE A 317 15.29 7.78 -25.55
C ILE A 317 15.08 9.10 -24.81
N GLN A 318 14.18 9.92 -25.35
CA GLN A 318 13.86 11.22 -24.78
C GLN A 318 13.05 11.09 -23.48
N PRO A 319 13.28 11.95 -22.48
CA PRO A 319 12.45 12.02 -21.30
C PRO A 319 11.08 12.62 -21.65
N PRO A 320 10.07 12.43 -20.78
CA PRO A 320 8.83 13.16 -20.91
C PRO A 320 9.00 14.64 -20.57
N LYS A 321 8.08 15.48 -21.06
CA LYS A 321 8.02 16.91 -20.73
C LYS A 321 7.38 17.15 -19.36
N VAL A 322 8.06 16.69 -18.31
CA VAL A 322 7.72 16.97 -16.91
C VAL A 322 8.77 17.87 -16.27
N PHE A 323 8.47 18.37 -15.07
CA PHE A 323 9.44 19.16 -14.31
C PHE A 323 10.77 18.43 -14.24
N ASN A 324 11.83 19.12 -14.62
CA ASN A 324 13.20 18.63 -14.48
C ASN A 324 13.55 17.38 -15.30
N SER A 325 12.72 17.01 -16.30
CA SER A 325 12.95 15.93 -17.27
C SER A 325 13.28 14.56 -16.65
N VAL A 326 12.70 14.26 -15.49
CA VAL A 326 12.84 12.97 -14.80
C VAL A 326 11.86 11.93 -15.34
N HIS A 327 12.20 10.65 -15.25
CA HIS A 327 11.41 9.56 -15.83
C HIS A 327 11.58 8.23 -15.07
N VAL A 328 10.86 7.18 -15.46
CA VAL A 328 10.87 5.86 -14.79
C VAL A 328 12.17 5.05 -14.93
N GLY A 329 13.13 5.52 -15.73
CA GLY A 329 14.34 4.76 -16.07
C GLY A 329 14.15 3.74 -17.20
N PRO A 330 15.20 2.95 -17.51
CA PRO A 330 15.23 2.04 -18.66
C PRO A 330 14.65 0.64 -18.40
N THR A 331 14.34 0.33 -17.15
CA THR A 331 13.92 -1.01 -16.71
C THR A 331 12.43 -1.22 -16.99
N TRP A 332 12.08 -2.37 -17.57
CA TRP A 332 10.68 -2.72 -17.78
C TRP A 332 10.02 -3.09 -16.45
N ALA A 333 8.81 -2.58 -16.22
CA ALA A 333 7.97 -3.03 -15.13
C ALA A 333 7.36 -4.41 -15.47
N PHE A 334 6.88 -5.11 -14.44
CA PHE A 334 6.23 -6.41 -14.55
C PHE A 334 4.98 -6.42 -13.69
N ASP A 335 3.83 -6.66 -14.33
CA ASP A 335 2.58 -6.89 -13.61
C ASP A 335 2.45 -8.37 -13.28
N LEU A 336 2.72 -8.72 -12.01
CA LEU A 336 2.70 -10.11 -11.55
C LEU A 336 1.34 -10.81 -11.74
N PRO A 337 0.17 -10.19 -11.44
CA PRO A 337 -1.13 -10.86 -11.59
C PRO A 337 -1.46 -11.25 -13.03
N SER A 338 -1.22 -10.37 -14.01
CA SER A 338 -1.45 -10.66 -15.43
C SER A 338 -0.25 -11.31 -16.12
N ARG A 339 0.92 -11.32 -15.45
CA ARG A 339 2.22 -11.76 -15.97
C ARG A 339 2.63 -10.98 -17.22
N THR A 340 2.39 -9.67 -17.21
CA THR A 340 2.61 -8.79 -18.37
C THR A 340 3.90 -7.99 -18.19
N PHE A 341 4.73 -7.95 -19.24
CA PHE A 341 5.85 -7.02 -19.32
C PHE A 341 5.36 -5.63 -19.72
N ILE A 342 5.72 -4.61 -18.95
CA ILE A 342 5.31 -3.23 -19.19
C ILE A 342 6.54 -2.42 -19.60
N PRO A 343 6.59 -1.87 -20.83
CA PRO A 343 7.73 -1.10 -21.28
C PRO A 343 7.88 0.22 -20.49
N PRO A 344 9.11 0.73 -20.34
CA PRO A 344 9.34 2.03 -19.70
C PRO A 344 8.98 3.21 -20.62
N THR A 345 8.66 2.94 -21.89
CA THR A 345 8.31 3.94 -22.89
C THR A 345 6.82 3.99 -23.16
N VAL A 346 6.34 5.17 -23.53
CA VAL A 346 4.96 5.42 -23.94
C VAL A 346 4.67 4.63 -25.21
N GLN A 347 3.59 3.84 -25.20
CA GLN A 347 3.17 3.06 -26.36
C GLN A 347 2.22 3.89 -27.25
N ARG A 348 2.10 3.51 -28.53
CA ARG A 348 1.24 4.23 -29.50
C ARG A 348 -0.23 4.32 -29.11
N SER A 349 -0.71 3.39 -28.27
CA SER A 349 -2.08 3.36 -27.75
C SER A 349 -2.31 4.33 -26.58
N SER A 350 -1.27 4.98 -26.06
CA SER A 350 -1.40 5.93 -24.95
C SER A 350 -1.84 7.31 -25.45
N ALA A 351 -2.86 7.90 -24.82
CA ALA A 351 -3.50 9.12 -25.30
C ALA A 351 -2.76 10.42 -24.94
N ARG A 352 -1.79 10.38 -24.02
CA ARG A 352 -1.25 11.62 -23.41
C ARG A 352 0.05 12.09 -24.04
N TRP A 353 1.00 11.20 -24.30
CA TRP A 353 2.39 11.56 -24.63
C TRP A 353 2.89 10.90 -25.92
N LEU A 354 4.02 11.41 -26.44
CA LEU A 354 4.62 10.92 -27.68
C LEU A 354 5.12 9.48 -27.51
N ALA A 355 4.64 8.59 -28.36
CA ALA A 355 5.09 7.20 -28.36
C ALA A 355 6.61 7.10 -28.55
N GLY A 356 7.26 6.24 -27.77
CA GLY A 356 8.70 6.04 -27.79
C GLY A 356 9.50 6.94 -26.86
N THR A 357 8.90 7.92 -26.18
CA THR A 357 9.55 8.61 -25.04
C THR A 357 9.43 7.79 -23.77
N TYR A 358 10.26 8.06 -22.76
CA TYR A 358 10.04 7.48 -21.44
C TYR A 358 8.69 7.91 -20.84
N LYS A 359 8.12 7.04 -20.00
CA LYS A 359 7.00 7.36 -19.10
C LYS A 359 7.47 8.16 -17.90
N ALA A 360 6.55 8.86 -17.26
CA ALA A 360 6.84 9.54 -16.00
C ALA A 360 6.67 8.62 -14.81
N ASP A 361 7.52 8.85 -13.82
CA ASP A 361 7.34 8.28 -12.49
C ASP A 361 6.13 8.96 -11.80
N PRO A 362 5.29 8.22 -11.06
CA PRO A 362 4.19 8.79 -10.30
C PRO A 362 4.59 10.00 -9.45
N MET A 363 5.82 10.02 -8.91
CA MET A 363 6.34 11.10 -8.07
C MET A 363 6.72 12.37 -8.85
N GLN A 364 6.62 12.37 -10.18
CA GLN A 364 6.78 13.56 -11.00
C GLN A 364 6.01 13.42 -12.32
N GLY A 365 4.72 13.71 -12.27
CA GLY A 365 3.81 13.62 -13.43
C GLY A 365 2.36 13.29 -13.04
N GLY A 366 2.14 12.88 -11.79
CA GLY A 366 0.88 12.34 -11.27
C GLY A 366 0.84 10.82 -11.40
N GLY A 367 -0.01 10.13 -10.65
CA GLY A 367 -0.04 8.66 -10.61
C GLY A 367 -0.67 7.96 -11.83
N SER A 368 -1.14 8.70 -12.84
CA SER A 368 -1.70 8.14 -14.08
C SER A 368 -1.52 9.06 -15.29
N GLY A 369 -1.75 8.51 -16.48
CA GLY A 369 -1.99 9.22 -17.73
C GLY A 369 -1.17 8.75 -18.93
N ASP A 370 -0.09 8.00 -18.76
CA ASP A 370 0.74 7.49 -19.87
C ASP A 370 0.93 5.96 -19.86
N GLN A 371 0.29 5.27 -18.92
CA GLN A 371 0.21 3.81 -18.90
C GLN A 371 -0.67 3.27 -20.05
N GLU A 372 -0.48 2.01 -20.39
CA GLU A 372 -1.25 1.28 -21.40
C GLU A 372 -2.54 0.74 -20.83
N GLU A 373 -3.59 0.65 -21.65
CA GLU A 373 -4.76 -0.15 -21.31
C GLU A 373 -4.37 -1.62 -21.08
N PRO A 374 -4.93 -2.30 -20.06
CA PRO A 374 -6.01 -1.86 -19.17
C PRO A 374 -5.52 -1.23 -17.84
N PHE A 375 -4.25 -0.83 -17.74
CA PHE A 375 -3.69 -0.31 -16.49
C PHE A 375 -4.24 1.08 -16.16
N LEU A 376 -4.58 1.26 -14.89
CA LEU A 376 -5.10 2.52 -14.34
C LEU A 376 -3.97 3.43 -13.84
N LEU A 377 -2.82 2.85 -13.47
CA LEU A 377 -1.74 3.53 -12.78
C LEU A 377 -0.43 3.44 -13.54
N ARG A 378 0.35 4.52 -13.45
CA ARG A 378 1.78 4.50 -13.77
C ARG A 378 2.52 3.51 -12.89
N HIS A 379 3.67 3.03 -13.34
CA HIS A 379 4.59 2.30 -12.48
C HIS A 379 5.63 3.27 -11.93
N PHE A 380 6.00 3.09 -10.66
CA PHE A 380 7.21 3.69 -10.12
C PHE A 380 8.43 3.16 -10.85
N SER A 381 9.49 3.96 -10.95
CA SER A 381 10.82 3.47 -11.32
C SER A 381 11.28 2.33 -10.39
N ASP A 382 12.17 1.47 -10.88
CA ASP A 382 12.85 0.45 -10.06
C ASP A 382 13.59 1.07 -8.86
N TYR A 383 14.17 2.26 -9.03
CA TYR A 383 14.75 3.07 -7.96
C TYR A 383 13.74 3.40 -6.85
N ASN A 384 12.56 3.92 -7.21
CA ASN A 384 11.53 4.28 -6.24
C ASN A 384 10.90 3.04 -5.60
N VAL A 385 10.71 1.95 -6.35
CA VAL A 385 10.27 0.67 -5.77
C VAL A 385 11.30 0.16 -4.74
N TYR A 386 12.59 0.20 -5.05
CA TYR A 386 13.63 -0.17 -4.10
C TYR A 386 13.58 0.70 -2.83
N ARG A 387 13.39 2.02 -2.96
CA ARG A 387 13.23 2.92 -1.80
C ARG A 387 11.98 2.65 -0.99
N ILE A 388 10.84 2.39 -1.64
CA ILE A 388 9.60 1.97 -0.96
C ILE A 388 9.87 0.68 -0.17
N GLN A 389 10.53 -0.30 -0.78
CA GLN A 389 10.86 -1.55 -0.11
C GLN A 389 11.71 -1.30 1.14
N GLN A 390 12.79 -0.53 1.01
CA GLN A 390 13.64 -0.17 2.15
C GLN A 390 12.91 0.63 3.24
N PHE A 391 11.96 1.49 2.84
CA PHE A 391 11.14 2.23 3.79
C PHE A 391 10.25 1.27 4.58
N LEU A 392 9.55 0.37 3.89
CA LEU A 392 8.67 -0.64 4.50
C LEU A 392 9.44 -1.56 5.46
N GLU A 393 10.60 -2.07 5.05
CA GLU A 393 11.47 -2.93 5.86
C GLU A 393 11.97 -2.24 7.14
N ARG A 394 12.13 -0.92 7.12
CA ARG A 394 12.53 -0.12 8.31
C ARG A 394 11.33 0.33 9.15
N ARG A 395 10.18 0.54 8.51
CA ARG A 395 9.01 1.17 9.12
C ARG A 395 8.11 0.14 9.78
N VAL A 396 7.74 -0.93 9.08
CA VAL A 396 6.69 -1.84 9.50
C VAL A 396 7.12 -2.67 10.69
N ALA A 397 6.32 -2.62 11.75
CA ALA A 397 6.42 -3.46 12.92
C ALA A 397 5.24 -4.46 12.94
N ILE A 398 5.54 -5.73 13.18
CA ILE A 398 4.52 -6.78 13.28
C ILE A 398 4.31 -7.20 14.74
N PRO A 399 3.08 -7.47 15.17
CA PRO A 399 2.81 -8.02 16.50
C PRO A 399 3.18 -9.51 16.55
N ARG A 400 3.91 -9.94 17.59
CA ARG A 400 4.23 -11.34 17.88
C ARG A 400 4.35 -11.52 19.39
N GLU A 401 3.63 -12.48 19.96
CA GLU A 401 3.76 -12.86 21.38
C GLU A 401 3.63 -11.64 22.34
N GLY A 402 2.69 -10.73 22.04
CA GLY A 402 2.45 -9.53 22.84
C GLY A 402 3.47 -8.39 22.69
N ASN A 403 4.46 -8.54 21.81
CA ASN A 403 5.48 -7.54 21.50
C ASN A 403 5.42 -7.14 20.02
N TYR A 404 6.20 -6.12 19.63
CA TYR A 404 6.33 -5.67 18.25
C TYR A 404 7.74 -5.89 17.73
N TYR A 405 7.87 -6.29 16.48
CA TYR A 405 9.15 -6.59 15.86
C TYR A 405 9.26 -5.98 14.47
N LYS A 406 10.44 -5.45 14.16
CA LYS A 406 10.80 -4.97 12.82
C LYS A 406 11.71 -5.97 12.12
N TRP A 407 11.68 -5.91 10.79
CA TRP A 407 12.52 -6.73 9.94
C TRP A 407 13.99 -6.57 10.29
N ASP A 408 14.75 -7.66 10.25
CA ASP A 408 16.17 -7.71 10.50
C ASP A 408 16.88 -8.33 9.28
N ASP A 409 17.43 -7.47 8.40
CA ASP A 409 18.52 -7.91 7.52
C ASP A 409 19.66 -8.31 8.44
N THR A 410 20.46 -9.35 8.24
CA THR A 410 21.17 -10.17 9.27
C THR A 410 20.41 -11.45 9.62
N THR A 411 19.29 -11.45 10.34
CA THR A 411 18.58 -12.73 10.61
C THR A 411 17.68 -13.18 9.45
N GLY A 412 17.11 -12.25 8.68
CA GLY A 412 16.11 -12.53 7.66
C GLY A 412 14.72 -12.81 8.21
N ASP A 413 14.42 -12.29 9.40
CA ASP A 413 13.12 -12.41 10.04
C ASP A 413 12.80 -11.11 10.82
N TYR A 414 11.59 -10.99 11.35
CA TYR A 414 11.19 -9.89 12.23
C TYR A 414 11.66 -10.17 13.66
N THR A 415 12.94 -9.89 13.92
CA THR A 415 13.58 -10.15 15.23
C THR A 415 13.98 -8.89 16.00
N ARG A 416 13.98 -7.71 15.36
CA ARG A 416 14.30 -6.45 16.06
C ARG A 416 13.13 -6.00 16.90
N LYS A 417 13.16 -6.35 18.19
CA LYS A 417 12.13 -5.95 19.15
C LYS A 417 11.99 -4.43 19.22
N VAL A 418 10.74 -3.97 19.28
CA VAL A 418 10.37 -2.58 19.51
C VAL A 418 9.70 -2.46 20.87
N GLU A 419 10.15 -1.49 21.66
CA GLU A 419 9.52 -1.18 22.94
C GLU A 419 8.14 -0.54 22.71
N SER A 420 7.14 -1.10 23.38
CA SER A 420 5.76 -0.62 23.33
C SER A 420 5.35 -0.07 24.70
N ASP A 421 4.89 1.16 24.70
CA ASP A 421 4.25 1.82 25.84
C ASP A 421 2.72 1.62 25.86
N GLY A 422 2.18 0.91 24.85
CA GLY A 422 0.75 0.75 24.63
C GLY A 422 0.07 1.99 24.03
N VAL A 423 0.79 3.08 23.76
CA VAL A 423 0.28 4.32 23.14
C VAL A 423 0.75 4.43 21.70
N ASN A 424 2.07 4.31 21.48
CA ASN A 424 2.68 4.38 20.16
C ASN A 424 2.45 3.11 19.34
N TYR A 425 2.23 1.99 20.04
CA TYR A 425 1.86 0.71 19.47
C TYR A 425 0.60 0.20 20.18
N PRO A 426 -0.34 -0.43 19.45
CA PRO A 426 -1.60 -0.82 20.04
C PRO A 426 -1.45 -1.97 21.03
N ILE A 427 -2.29 -1.95 22.06
CA ILE A 427 -2.42 -3.04 23.03
C ILE A 427 -3.32 -4.16 22.49
N ALA A 428 -4.11 -3.88 21.46
CA ALA A 428 -4.88 -4.86 20.71
C ALA A 428 -5.09 -4.41 19.27
N CYS A 429 -4.95 -5.33 18.32
CA CYS A 429 -5.13 -5.08 16.89
C CYS A 429 -6.42 -5.72 16.37
N ASP A 430 -6.96 -5.16 15.28
CA ASP A 430 -8.05 -5.76 14.48
C ASP A 430 -9.35 -6.09 15.24
N LEU A 431 -9.73 -5.22 16.18
CA LEU A 431 -10.95 -5.33 16.97
C LEU A 431 -12.08 -4.45 16.41
N PRO A 432 -13.35 -4.81 16.63
CA PRO A 432 -14.47 -3.89 16.41
C PRO A 432 -14.36 -2.66 17.32
N VAL A 433 -14.18 -1.49 16.72
CA VAL A 433 -14.03 -0.20 17.42
C VAL A 433 -15.01 0.86 16.92
N ILE A 434 -15.28 1.84 17.76
CA ILE A 434 -15.93 3.10 17.43
C ILE A 434 -14.94 4.23 17.70
N SER A 435 -14.63 5.05 16.71
CA SER A 435 -13.80 6.25 16.90
C SER A 435 -14.65 7.45 17.24
N VAL A 436 -14.25 8.18 18.29
CA VAL A 436 -14.83 9.48 18.64
C VAL A 436 -13.75 10.53 18.47
N MET A 437 -14.04 11.59 17.72
CA MET A 437 -13.10 12.64 17.36
C MET A 437 -13.67 14.01 17.68
N ALA A 438 -12.81 14.94 18.11
CA ALA A 438 -13.17 16.31 18.37
C ALA A 438 -12.10 17.29 17.87
N ALA A 439 -12.54 18.42 17.32
CA ALA A 439 -11.72 19.60 17.08
C ALA A 439 -11.89 20.55 18.28
N MET A 440 -10.78 21.07 18.78
CA MET A 440 -10.73 21.85 20.01
C MET A 440 -9.83 23.07 19.88
N ALA A 441 -10.31 24.20 20.41
CA ALA A 441 -9.60 25.45 20.51
C ALA A 441 -10.07 26.25 21.73
N THR A 442 -9.16 27.02 22.31
CA THR A 442 -9.46 28.00 23.37
C THR A 442 -9.52 29.43 22.83
N ALA A 443 -8.78 29.73 21.76
CA ALA A 443 -8.76 31.03 21.09
C ALA A 443 -10.10 31.40 20.44
N ASP A 444 -10.84 30.40 19.96
CA ASP A 444 -12.16 30.57 19.35
C ASP A 444 -13.09 29.46 19.81
N ALA A 445 -14.18 29.83 20.48
CA ALA A 445 -15.15 28.86 20.97
C ALA A 445 -15.97 28.23 19.83
N ASP A 446 -16.19 28.96 18.73
CA ASP A 446 -17.11 28.59 17.65
C ASP A 446 -16.58 27.45 16.78
N VAL A 447 -15.26 27.22 16.81
CA VAL A 447 -14.60 26.12 16.11
C VAL A 447 -14.57 24.81 16.91
N ASN A 448 -14.98 24.82 18.18
CA ASN A 448 -15.08 23.59 18.96
C ASN A 448 -16.19 22.69 18.40
N MET A 449 -15.85 21.43 18.15
CA MET A 449 -16.78 20.48 17.54
C MET A 449 -16.46 19.05 17.96
N VAL A 450 -17.49 18.29 18.32
CA VAL A 450 -17.44 16.83 18.37
C VAL A 450 -18.02 16.30 17.07
N TYR A 451 -17.25 15.49 16.34
CA TYR A 451 -17.71 14.84 15.13
C TYR A 451 -18.62 13.66 15.46
N PRO A 452 -19.56 13.30 14.57
CA PRO A 452 -20.31 12.05 14.71
C PRO A 452 -19.36 10.85 14.90
N PRO A 453 -19.61 9.95 15.86
CA PRO A 453 -18.82 8.74 16.05
C PRO A 453 -18.75 7.91 14.77
N ILE A 454 -17.57 7.34 14.49
CA ILE A 454 -17.31 6.52 13.31
C ILE A 454 -17.25 5.06 13.75
N GLY A 455 -18.14 4.22 13.23
CA GLY A 455 -18.10 2.77 13.45
C GLY A 455 -19.47 2.15 13.77
N PRO A 456 -19.49 0.84 14.09
CA PRO A 456 -18.31 0.00 14.32
C PRO A 456 -17.50 -0.31 13.06
N TYR A 457 -16.18 -0.46 13.18
CA TYR A 457 -15.28 -0.96 12.12
C TYR A 457 -14.07 -1.70 12.74
N ARG A 458 -13.23 -2.37 11.95
CA ARG A 458 -12.05 -3.08 12.50
C ARG A 458 -10.87 -2.12 12.65
N GLY A 459 -10.43 -1.92 13.88
CA GLY A 459 -9.35 -1.01 14.21
C GLY A 459 -8.50 -1.51 15.37
N ASN A 460 -7.58 -0.64 15.79
CA ASN A 460 -6.63 -0.93 16.84
C ASN A 460 -7.01 -0.13 18.10
N LEU A 461 -6.64 -0.66 19.26
CA LEU A 461 -6.80 0.03 20.54
C LEU A 461 -5.44 0.35 21.13
N ILE A 462 -5.29 1.58 21.57
CA ILE A 462 -4.18 2.01 22.42
C ILE A 462 -4.64 2.06 23.88
N ARG A 463 -3.69 2.21 24.78
CA ARG A 463 -3.94 2.59 26.17
C ARG A 463 -4.54 3.98 26.22
N THR A 464 -5.64 4.11 26.94
CA THR A 464 -6.30 5.38 27.23
C THR A 464 -6.21 5.70 28.72
N PHE A 465 -6.47 6.95 29.09
CA PHE A 465 -6.24 7.44 30.45
C PHE A 465 -7.47 8.20 30.96
N ASP A 466 -7.96 7.84 32.14
CA ASP A 466 -9.04 8.54 32.83
C ASP A 466 -8.46 9.64 33.74
N PRO A 467 -8.76 10.93 33.50
CA PRO A 467 -8.22 12.02 34.31
C PRO A 467 -8.63 11.98 35.78
N ARG A 468 -9.65 11.20 36.14
CA ARG A 468 -10.09 11.05 37.53
C ARG A 468 -9.17 10.13 38.33
N GLN A 469 -8.45 9.24 37.65
CA GLN A 469 -7.58 8.23 38.29
C GLN A 469 -6.15 8.74 38.40
N THR A 470 -5.59 8.80 39.61
CA THR A 470 -4.22 9.29 39.86
C THR A 470 -3.16 8.45 39.13
N THR A 471 -3.33 7.13 39.09
CA THR A 471 -2.40 6.23 38.41
C THR A 471 -2.37 6.44 36.89
N ASP A 472 -3.54 6.73 36.28
CA ASP A 472 -3.61 7.01 34.86
C ASP A 472 -2.95 8.35 34.53
N ARG A 473 -3.16 9.36 35.38
CA ARG A 473 -2.51 10.67 35.26
C ARG A 473 -0.98 10.57 35.30
N GLU A 474 -0.44 9.93 36.32
CA GLU A 474 1.01 9.73 36.49
C GLU A 474 1.64 8.99 35.31
N LEU A 475 0.91 8.03 34.74
CA LEU A 475 1.37 7.29 33.58
C LEU A 475 1.25 8.10 32.29
N ALA A 476 0.15 8.83 32.09
CA ALA A 476 -0.05 9.69 30.92
C ALA A 476 1.08 10.72 30.80
N GLN A 477 1.51 11.32 31.92
CA GLN A 477 2.66 12.23 31.99
C GLN A 477 4.00 11.58 31.57
N LYS A 478 4.10 10.26 31.51
CA LYS A 478 5.32 9.56 31.09
C LYS A 478 5.27 9.17 29.62
N ILE A 479 4.13 8.66 29.15
CA ILE A 479 4.04 7.97 27.85
C ILE A 479 3.04 8.57 26.86
N PHE A 480 2.11 9.41 27.30
CA PHE A 480 1.04 9.94 26.46
C PHE A 480 1.25 11.43 26.13
N SER A 481 1.60 12.21 27.15
CA SER A 481 1.81 13.66 27.12
C SER A 481 3.05 14.06 27.95
N PRO A 482 4.26 13.55 27.63
CA PRO A 482 5.46 13.79 28.46
C PRO A 482 5.93 15.24 28.54
N LYS A 483 5.41 16.11 27.68
CA LYS A 483 5.68 17.55 27.68
C LYS A 483 4.50 18.35 28.26
N GLY A 484 3.58 17.67 28.96
CA GLY A 484 2.23 18.16 29.26
C GLY A 484 1.34 18.20 28.01
N GLY A 485 0.23 18.92 28.10
CA GLY A 485 -0.68 19.10 26.98
C GLY A 485 -1.85 18.14 26.94
N CYS A 486 -2.50 17.95 28.08
CA CYS A 486 -3.77 17.25 28.21
C CYS A 486 -4.82 18.21 28.78
N ASP A 487 -5.08 19.28 28.04
CA ASP A 487 -5.95 20.38 28.48
C ASP A 487 -7.42 20.15 28.09
N PHE A 488 -7.71 19.00 27.48
CA PHE A 488 -9.06 18.61 27.05
C PHE A 488 -9.37 17.15 27.41
N THR A 489 -10.64 16.89 27.69
CA THR A 489 -11.16 15.57 28.02
C THR A 489 -12.42 15.29 27.21
N LEU A 490 -12.59 14.06 26.73
CA LEU A 490 -13.89 13.57 26.25
C LEU A 490 -14.63 12.88 27.38
N LYS A 491 -15.85 13.32 27.67
CA LYS A 491 -16.84 12.56 28.45
C LYS A 491 -17.75 11.83 27.47
N ILE A 492 -17.76 10.50 27.52
CA ILE A 492 -18.48 9.65 26.57
C ILE A 492 -19.46 8.76 27.32
N ALA A 493 -20.73 8.79 26.90
CA ALA A 493 -21.73 7.82 27.32
C ALA A 493 -21.81 6.69 26.29
N GLN A 494 -21.54 5.47 26.72
CA GLN A 494 -21.55 4.27 25.88
C GLN A 494 -22.14 3.09 26.67
N GLY A 495 -23.13 2.40 26.10
CA GLY A 495 -23.74 1.23 26.74
C GLY A 495 -24.29 1.50 28.15
N GLY A 496 -24.79 2.71 28.40
CA GLY A 496 -25.29 3.13 29.73
C GLY A 496 -24.20 3.49 30.75
N LYS A 497 -22.92 3.52 30.37
CA LYS A 497 -21.80 3.93 31.23
C LYS A 497 -21.19 5.23 30.74
N GLU A 498 -20.79 6.09 31.68
CA GLU A 498 -19.99 7.28 31.39
C GLU A 498 -18.50 7.00 31.61
N ARG A 499 -17.67 7.40 30.65
CA ARG A 499 -16.21 7.28 30.69
C ARG A 499 -15.56 8.61 30.31
N PHE A 500 -14.38 8.86 30.87
CA PHE A 500 -13.62 10.09 30.65
C PHE A 500 -12.26 9.72 30.05
N TYR A 501 -11.87 10.42 28.99
CA TYR A 501 -10.64 10.14 28.26
C TYR A 501 -9.83 11.42 28.10
N LEU A 502 -8.59 11.39 28.59
CA LEU A 502 -7.60 12.42 28.29
C LEU A 502 -7.34 12.48 26.80
N LEU A 503 -7.29 13.69 26.24
CA LEU A 503 -6.86 13.94 24.88
C LEU A 503 -5.42 14.46 24.88
N PRO A 504 -4.57 14.04 23.93
CA PRO A 504 -3.20 14.51 23.85
C PRO A 504 -3.14 15.83 23.07
N ALA A 505 -3.85 16.83 23.59
CA ALA A 505 -4.01 18.15 23.02
C ALA A 505 -3.77 19.22 24.09
N SER A 506 -2.82 20.11 23.82
CA SER A 506 -2.61 21.30 24.65
C SER A 506 -3.61 22.38 24.29
N GLU A 507 -3.96 23.20 25.27
CA GLU A 507 -4.43 24.53 25.00
C GLU A 507 -3.44 25.24 24.07
N ALA A 508 -3.94 25.78 22.96
CA ALA A 508 -3.10 26.48 22.01
C ALA A 508 -2.39 27.63 22.74
N ARG A 509 -1.05 27.67 22.67
CA ARG A 509 -0.29 28.83 23.15
C ARG A 509 -0.64 30.09 22.35
N GLU A 510 -1.07 29.89 21.10
CA GLU A 510 -1.48 30.96 20.21
C GLU A 510 -2.94 31.30 20.44
N THR A 511 -3.17 32.49 21.00
CA THR A 511 -4.49 33.09 21.17
C THR A 511 -5.03 33.70 19.87
N ASP A 512 -4.19 33.84 18.84
CA ASP A 512 -4.61 34.31 17.52
C ASP A 512 -5.21 33.15 16.72
N PRO A 513 -6.52 33.20 16.39
CA PRO A 513 -7.21 32.13 15.67
C PRO A 513 -6.70 31.92 14.23
N SER A 514 -5.88 32.84 13.71
CA SER A 514 -5.28 32.80 12.37
C SER A 514 -3.91 32.10 12.33
N LYS A 515 -3.38 31.68 13.49
CA LYS A 515 -2.10 30.96 13.55
C LYS A 515 -2.28 29.47 13.33
N PRO A 516 -1.37 28.81 12.57
CA PRO A 516 -1.32 27.36 12.53
C PRO A 516 -1.22 26.78 13.95
N GLY A 517 -2.07 25.81 14.28
CA GLY A 517 -2.13 25.21 15.61
C GLY A 517 -3.11 25.87 16.59
N SER A 518 -3.87 26.89 16.17
CA SER A 518 -4.97 27.46 16.97
C SER A 518 -6.11 26.46 17.22
N VAL A 519 -6.25 25.45 16.34
CA VAL A 519 -7.16 24.30 16.48
C VAL A 519 -6.35 23.01 16.46
N VAL A 520 -6.64 22.12 17.41
CA VAL A 520 -6.13 20.75 17.46
C VAL A 520 -7.29 19.78 17.25
N THR A 521 -7.05 18.67 16.57
CA THR A 521 -8.01 17.56 16.50
C THR A 521 -7.41 16.32 17.13
N ALA A 522 -8.19 15.62 17.94
CA ALA A 522 -7.81 14.35 18.55
C ALA A 522 -8.97 13.35 18.50
N ALA A 523 -8.63 12.06 18.52
CA ALA A 523 -9.60 10.98 18.54
C ALA A 523 -9.23 9.91 19.58
N VAL A 524 -10.24 9.12 19.96
CA VAL A 524 -10.12 7.94 20.82
C VAL A 524 -10.88 6.79 20.17
N ASN A 525 -10.28 5.60 20.14
CA ASN A 525 -10.96 4.37 19.74
C ASN A 525 -11.56 3.70 20.98
N LEU A 526 -12.83 3.35 20.89
CA LEU A 526 -13.61 2.66 21.90
C LEU A 526 -13.91 1.24 21.43
N ARG A 527 -14.01 0.29 22.34
CA ARG A 527 -14.49 -1.06 22.02
C ARG A 527 -15.95 -0.99 21.61
N ALA A 528 -16.32 -1.55 20.46
CA ALA A 528 -17.72 -1.56 20.02
C ALA A 528 -18.60 -2.48 20.87
N GLU A 529 -18.02 -3.55 21.45
CA GLU A 529 -18.71 -4.49 22.36
C GLU A 529 -19.23 -3.83 23.66
N ASP A 530 -18.70 -2.65 24.02
CA ASP A 530 -19.20 -1.86 25.16
C ASP A 530 -20.54 -1.17 24.88
N GLY A 531 -21.11 -1.33 23.68
CA GLY A 531 -22.40 -0.79 23.26
C GLY A 531 -22.29 0.48 22.41
N SER A 532 -23.45 1.04 22.04
CA SER A 532 -23.53 2.25 21.22
C SER A 532 -23.12 3.49 22.01
N VAL A 533 -22.45 4.43 21.34
CA VAL A 533 -22.18 5.78 21.87
C VAL A 533 -23.46 6.60 21.75
N THR A 534 -23.98 7.11 22.87
CA THR A 534 -25.25 7.87 22.92
C THR A 534 -25.04 9.36 23.13
N SER A 535 -23.92 9.76 23.75
CA SER A 535 -23.54 11.17 23.86
C SER A 535 -22.04 11.34 24.08
N VAL A 536 -21.52 12.47 23.62
CA VAL A 536 -20.14 12.89 23.83
C VAL A 536 -20.13 14.37 24.21
N GLU A 537 -19.36 14.71 25.22
CA GLU A 537 -19.06 16.09 25.60
C GLU A 537 -17.55 16.33 25.49
N LEU A 538 -17.15 17.36 24.76
CA LEU A 538 -15.79 17.89 24.78
C LEU A 538 -15.69 18.87 25.95
N LEU A 539 -14.76 18.60 26.87
CA LEU A 539 -14.55 19.37 28.08
C LEU A 539 -13.22 20.11 28.01
N TYR A 540 -13.21 21.38 28.41
CA TYR A 540 -11.97 22.09 28.72
C TYR A 540 -11.54 21.74 30.14
N THR A 541 -10.36 21.14 30.25
CA THR A 541 -9.83 20.53 31.47
C THR A 541 -8.33 20.83 31.55
N PRO A 542 -7.94 22.09 31.84
CA PRO A 542 -6.54 22.49 31.79
C PRO A 542 -5.69 21.64 32.75
N LYS A 543 -4.59 21.08 32.22
CA LYS A 543 -3.63 20.21 32.92
C LYS A 543 -4.29 19.02 33.61
N ALA A 544 -5.30 18.41 32.98
CA ALA A 544 -6.04 17.29 33.59
C ALA A 544 -5.16 16.06 33.86
N ASP A 545 -4.04 15.91 33.15
CA ASP A 545 -3.00 14.93 33.44
C ASP A 545 -2.25 15.21 34.75
N GLN A 546 -2.26 16.43 35.28
CA GLN A 546 -1.57 16.83 36.51
C GLN A 546 -2.55 16.99 37.69
N VAL A 547 -3.60 17.80 37.50
CA VAL A 547 -4.51 18.20 38.58
C VAL A 547 -5.80 17.38 38.62
N GLY A 548 -6.02 16.53 37.61
CA GLY A 548 -7.26 15.76 37.46
C GLY A 548 -8.43 16.55 36.90
N LEU A 549 -9.58 15.88 36.87
CA LEU A 549 -10.81 16.45 36.33
C LEU A 549 -11.42 17.42 37.35
N SER A 550 -11.66 18.68 36.93
CA SER A 550 -12.42 19.66 37.71
C SER A 550 -13.82 19.12 38.06
N SER A 551 -14.37 19.53 39.21
CA SER A 551 -15.75 19.18 39.61
C SER A 551 -16.82 19.78 38.70
N ALA A 552 -16.50 20.87 37.99
CA ALA A 552 -17.39 21.55 37.05
C ALA A 552 -16.62 21.99 35.79
N PRO A 553 -16.22 21.06 34.91
CA PRO A 553 -15.46 21.39 33.72
C PRO A 553 -16.35 22.12 32.70
N LYS A 554 -15.79 23.11 32.00
CA LYS A 554 -16.50 23.84 30.95
C LYS A 554 -16.73 22.92 29.75
N VAL A 555 -17.98 22.75 29.34
CA VAL A 555 -18.33 22.02 28.11
C VAL A 555 -18.12 22.94 26.91
N LEU A 556 -17.30 22.51 25.96
CA LEU A 556 -17.00 23.25 24.73
C LEU A 556 -17.89 22.84 23.56
N ALA A 557 -18.19 21.55 23.44
CA ALA A 557 -19.01 21.01 22.37
C ALA A 557 -19.70 19.70 22.79
N ARG A 558 -20.78 19.35 22.09
CA ARG A 558 -21.58 18.15 22.35
C ARG A 558 -21.93 17.42 21.06
N TRP A 559 -22.07 16.10 21.15
CA TRP A 559 -22.74 15.27 20.15
C TRP A 559 -23.72 14.30 20.85
N PRO A 560 -24.94 14.09 20.32
CA PRO A 560 -25.57 14.90 19.27
C PRO A 560 -25.74 16.36 19.73
N LYS A 561 -25.88 17.29 18.77
CA LYS A 561 -26.25 18.67 19.10
C LYS A 561 -27.65 18.63 19.72
N LYS A 562 -27.79 19.11 20.96
CA LYS A 562 -29.10 19.32 21.58
C LYS A 562 -29.69 20.64 21.14
#